data_AF-A0A3D4TC25-F1
#
_entry.id   AF-A0A3D4TC25-F1
#
_cell.length_a   1.000
_cell.length_b   1.000
_cell.length_c   1.000
_cell.angle_alpha   90.00
_cell.angle_beta   90.00
_cell.angle_gamma   90.00
#
_symmetry.space_group_name_H-M   'P 1'
#
loop_
_entity.id
_entity.type
_entity.pdbx_description
1 polymer ?
#
loop_
_entity_poly.entity_id
_entity_poly.type
_entity_poly.pdbx_seq_one_letter_code
_entity_poly.pdbx_strand_id
1 'polypeptide(L)'
;SGFTAPSTSSIGPALIVKGQFARNLIIMTAAEAQFLLAEAKERYPSIGFTGTSQSYYEQGVRESFRLVGATSAQATTLLASGKEDADWSASPDKIKAIITQKWIATTNYTGMEAWAEYRRTGYPAIPQSLQVPDPNARPKRLLYPGTETGSNKANVDAQGTIDKMTSRLFWDVD
;
A
#
# COMPACT_ATOMS: atom_id res chain seq x y z
N SER A 1 -21.55 26.00 -9.19
CA SER A 1 -22.46 24.91 -8.80
C SER A 1 -21.63 23.64 -8.66
N GLY A 2 -21.48 23.12 -7.44
CA GLY A 2 -20.77 21.87 -7.21
C GLY A 2 -21.78 20.78 -6.96
N PHE A 3 -21.83 19.78 -7.84
CA PHE A 3 -22.54 18.52 -7.58
C PHE A 3 -21.96 17.91 -6.28
N THR A 4 -22.68 18.04 -5.16
CA THR A 4 -22.42 17.20 -3.99
C THR A 4 -23.07 15.86 -4.28
N ALA A 5 -22.28 14.89 -4.76
CA ALA A 5 -22.74 13.51 -4.76
C ALA A 5 -23.19 13.17 -3.31
N PRO A 6 -24.32 12.46 -3.11
CA PRO A 6 -24.84 12.15 -1.77
C PRO A 6 -23.88 11.32 -0.89
N SER A 7 -22.70 10.97 -1.39
CA SER A 7 -21.72 10.11 -0.73
C SER A 7 -20.29 10.54 -1.11
N THR A 8 -19.89 11.75 -0.74
CA THR A 8 -18.47 12.13 -0.82
C THR A 8 -17.75 11.64 0.43
N SER A 9 -16.67 10.88 0.24
CA SER A 9 -15.75 10.55 1.34
C SER A 9 -15.00 11.83 1.74
N SER A 10 -15.13 12.24 3.01
CA SER A 10 -14.29 13.29 3.55
C SER A 10 -12.82 12.85 3.54
N ILE A 11 -11.91 13.77 3.25
CA ILE A 11 -10.44 13.58 3.34
C ILE A 11 -10.02 13.19 4.78
N GLY A 12 -10.88 13.43 5.77
CA GLY A 12 -10.69 13.02 7.16
C GLY A 12 -9.61 13.85 7.88
N PRO A 13 -9.54 13.75 9.22
CA PRO A 13 -8.56 14.47 10.03
C PRO A 13 -7.11 13.99 9.80
N ALA A 14 -6.91 12.90 9.05
CA ALA A 14 -5.62 12.26 8.87
C ALA A 14 -4.73 12.95 7.83
N LEU A 15 -5.29 13.73 6.90
CA LEU A 15 -4.55 14.34 5.79
C LEU A 15 -4.46 15.86 5.91
N ILE A 16 -5.59 16.55 5.76
CA ILE A 16 -5.64 18.02 5.80
C ILE A 16 -6.69 18.45 6.82
N VAL A 17 -6.23 19.17 7.84
CA VAL A 17 -7.10 19.80 8.83
C VAL A 17 -6.93 21.31 8.71
N LYS A 18 -8.02 22.01 8.41
CA LYS A 18 -8.02 23.46 8.28
C LYS A 18 -7.52 24.10 9.59
N GLY A 19 -6.51 24.96 9.48
CA GLY A 19 -5.93 25.69 10.62
C GLY A 19 -4.87 24.92 11.42
N GLN A 20 -4.46 23.73 10.97
CA GLN A 20 -3.41 22.94 11.62
C GLN A 20 -2.16 22.89 10.74
N PHE A 21 -1.09 23.56 11.19
CA PHE A 21 0.15 23.73 10.41
C PHE A 21 1.34 22.87 10.88
N ALA A 22 1.22 22.24 12.05
CA ALA A 22 2.26 21.41 12.67
C ALA A 22 1.75 19.99 12.93
N ARG A 23 1.45 19.25 11.85
CA ARG A 23 1.03 17.84 11.96
C ARG A 23 2.25 16.93 11.93
N ASN A 24 2.18 15.85 12.69
CA ASN A 24 3.23 14.84 12.71
C ASN A 24 3.31 14.13 11.34
N LEU A 25 4.54 13.86 10.89
CA LEU A 25 4.77 12.99 9.74
C LEU A 25 4.49 11.54 10.14
N ILE A 26 3.67 10.85 9.37
CA ILE A 26 3.40 9.42 9.56
C ILE A 26 4.50 8.64 8.85
N ILE A 27 5.26 7.86 9.62
CA ILE A 27 6.34 7.00 9.09
C ILE A 27 5.86 5.55 8.98
N MET A 28 5.21 5.03 10.02
CA MET A 28 4.63 3.69 10.05
C MET A 28 3.35 3.72 10.89
N THR A 29 2.33 2.98 10.48
CA THR A 29 1.03 2.97 11.16
C THR A 29 0.77 1.65 11.90
N ALA A 30 -0.10 1.70 12.91
CA ALA A 30 -0.58 0.48 13.55
C ALA A 30 -1.29 -0.45 12.55
N ALA A 31 -2.01 0.11 11.57
CA ALA A 31 -2.65 -0.66 10.50
C ALA A 31 -1.62 -1.46 9.69
N GLU A 32 -0.52 -0.80 9.29
CA GLU A 32 0.57 -1.42 8.55
C GLU A 32 1.20 -2.58 9.32
N ALA A 33 1.49 -2.40 10.62
CA ALA A 33 2.02 -3.46 11.46
C ALA A 33 1.07 -4.67 11.55
N GLN A 34 -0.24 -4.43 11.69
CA GLN A 34 -1.24 -5.49 11.73
C GLN A 34 -1.32 -6.25 10.39
N PHE A 35 -1.25 -5.56 9.25
CA PHE A 35 -1.24 -6.21 7.95
C PHE A 35 0.04 -7.03 7.71
N LEU A 36 1.20 -6.57 8.20
CA LEU A 36 2.43 -7.35 8.17
C LEU A 36 2.32 -8.64 9.00
N LEU A 37 1.69 -8.57 10.19
CA LEU A 37 1.42 -9.75 11.01
C LEU A 37 0.43 -10.71 10.33
N ALA A 38 -0.61 -10.18 9.70
CA ALA A 38 -1.58 -10.96 8.93
C ALA A 38 -0.89 -11.70 7.79
N GLU A 39 -0.11 -10.99 6.95
CA GLU A 39 0.63 -11.60 5.84
C GLU A 39 1.61 -12.67 6.33
N ALA A 40 2.39 -12.37 7.38
CA ALA A 40 3.35 -13.32 7.92
C ALA A 40 2.66 -14.60 8.43
N LYS A 41 1.53 -14.47 9.12
CA LYS A 41 0.76 -15.62 9.61
C LYS A 41 0.11 -16.42 8.47
N GLU A 42 -0.34 -15.75 7.41
CA GLU A 42 -0.91 -16.39 6.22
C GLU A 42 0.15 -17.19 5.44
N ARG A 43 1.32 -16.59 5.20
CA ARG A 43 2.41 -17.23 4.45
C ARG A 43 3.13 -18.31 5.26
N TYR A 44 3.23 -18.12 6.58
CA TYR A 44 3.94 -19.02 7.48
C TYR A 44 3.04 -19.46 8.64
N PRO A 45 2.10 -20.40 8.41
CA PRO A 45 1.12 -20.81 9.43
C PRO A 45 1.74 -21.30 10.75
N SER A 46 2.96 -21.86 10.70
CA SER A 46 3.71 -22.35 11.86
C SER A 46 4.34 -21.25 12.73
N ILE A 47 4.30 -19.98 12.30
CA ILE A 47 4.85 -18.88 13.10
C ILE A 47 4.08 -18.73 14.42
N GLY A 48 4.81 -18.57 15.53
CA GLY A 48 4.29 -18.62 16.92
C GLY A 48 3.43 -17.42 17.35
N PHE A 49 2.76 -16.75 16.43
CA PHE A 49 1.83 -15.66 16.73
C PHE A 49 0.54 -16.20 17.36
N THR A 50 0.03 -15.47 18.36
CA THR A 50 -1.16 -15.83 19.14
C THR A 50 -2.45 -15.62 18.36
N GLY A 51 -2.50 -14.65 17.44
CA GLY A 51 -3.66 -14.36 16.60
C GLY A 51 -3.71 -15.20 15.33
N THR A 52 -4.89 -15.22 14.71
CA THR A 52 -5.09 -15.74 13.36
C THR A 52 -4.79 -14.65 12.32
N SER A 53 -4.46 -15.06 11.10
CA SER A 53 -4.30 -14.16 9.95
C SER A 53 -5.51 -13.23 9.78
N GLN A 54 -6.72 -13.79 9.87
CA GLN A 54 -7.98 -13.04 9.87
C GLN A 54 -8.05 -11.99 10.98
N SER A 55 -7.72 -12.36 12.22
CA SER A 55 -7.81 -11.42 13.36
C SER A 55 -6.87 -10.22 13.19
N TYR A 56 -5.66 -10.44 12.67
CA TYR A 56 -4.70 -9.38 12.37
C TYR A 56 -5.17 -8.51 11.21
N TYR A 57 -5.70 -9.12 10.14
CA TYR A 57 -6.29 -8.40 9.02
C TYR A 57 -7.43 -7.47 9.45
N GLU A 58 -8.40 -7.99 10.20
CA GLU A 58 -9.54 -7.22 10.69
C GLU A 58 -9.12 -6.09 11.62
N GLN A 59 -8.11 -6.33 12.48
CA GLN A 59 -7.54 -5.28 13.31
C GLN A 59 -6.83 -4.20 12.47
N GLY A 60 -6.11 -4.59 11.41
CA GLY A 60 -5.49 -3.65 10.48
C GLY A 60 -6.51 -2.72 9.81
N VAL A 61 -7.65 -3.27 9.38
CA VAL A 61 -8.76 -2.48 8.82
C VAL A 61 -9.33 -1.51 9.87
N ARG A 62 -9.54 -1.96 11.11
CA ARG A 62 -10.03 -1.10 12.21
C ARG A 62 -9.07 0.03 12.53
N GLU A 63 -7.76 -0.23 12.58
CA GLU A 63 -6.75 0.81 12.80
C GLU A 63 -6.67 1.81 11.65
N SER A 64 -6.83 1.34 10.40
CA SER A 64 -6.88 2.21 9.22
C SER A 64 -8.07 3.17 9.29
N PHE A 65 -9.25 2.66 9.66
CA PHE A 65 -10.46 3.48 9.88
C PHE A 65 -10.28 4.47 11.03
N ARG A 66 -9.69 4.03 12.14
CA ARG A 66 -9.41 4.90 13.30
C ARG A 66 -8.51 6.06 12.90
N LEU A 67 -7.49 5.81 12.07
CA LEU A 67 -6.56 6.85 11.62
C LEU A 67 -7.28 7.96 10.85
N VAL A 68 -8.21 7.60 9.95
CA VAL A 68 -9.03 8.56 9.17
C VAL A 68 -10.23 9.11 9.94
N GLY A 69 -10.34 8.86 11.25
CA GLY A 69 -11.45 9.34 12.08
C GLY A 69 -12.79 8.68 11.77
N ALA A 70 -12.79 7.53 11.09
CA ALA A 70 -14.00 6.73 10.87
C ALA A 70 -14.31 5.85 12.10
N THR A 71 -15.57 5.45 12.21
CA THR A 71 -16.06 4.68 13.35
C THR A 71 -15.76 3.18 13.21
N SER A 72 -15.65 2.48 14.33
CA SER A 72 -15.54 1.01 14.34
C SER A 72 -16.72 0.31 13.68
N ALA A 73 -17.92 0.92 13.70
CA ALA A 73 -19.09 0.40 13.01
C ALA A 73 -18.91 0.41 11.48
N GLN A 74 -18.34 1.47 10.91
CA GLN A 74 -18.04 1.54 9.48
C GLN A 74 -16.98 0.53 9.06
N ALA A 75 -15.97 0.28 9.91
CA ALA A 75 -15.00 -0.79 9.68
C ALA A 75 -15.68 -2.17 9.65
N THR A 76 -16.58 -2.44 10.60
CA THR A 76 -17.37 -3.69 10.61
C THR A 76 -18.24 -3.83 9.37
N THR A 77 -18.85 -2.75 8.87
CA THR A 77 -19.61 -2.77 7.60
C THR A 77 -18.73 -3.17 6.41
N LEU A 78 -17.50 -2.67 6.33
CA LEU A 78 -16.57 -3.07 5.26
C LEU A 78 -16.19 -4.55 5.36
N LEU A 79 -15.85 -5.00 6.58
CA LEU A 79 -15.41 -6.37 6.85
C LEU A 79 -16.51 -7.43 6.61
N ALA A 80 -17.78 -7.02 6.59
CA ALA A 80 -18.94 -7.86 6.31
C ALA A 80 -19.64 -7.48 4.99
N SER A 81 -18.93 -6.82 4.08
CA SER A 81 -19.52 -6.26 2.85
C SER A 81 -19.78 -7.30 1.75
N GLY A 82 -19.28 -8.53 1.88
CA GLY A 82 -19.33 -9.53 0.83
C GLY A 82 -18.48 -9.20 -0.41
N LYS A 83 -17.61 -8.18 -0.32
CA LYS A 83 -16.73 -7.77 -1.42
C LYS A 83 -15.39 -8.47 -1.34
N GLU A 84 -14.92 -8.97 -2.48
CA GLU A 84 -13.55 -9.47 -2.63
C GLU A 84 -12.54 -8.37 -2.27
N ASP A 85 -11.41 -8.78 -1.70
CA ASP A 85 -10.30 -7.95 -1.22
C ASP A 85 -10.64 -7.03 -0.02
N ALA A 86 -11.86 -7.11 0.54
CA ALA A 86 -12.31 -6.32 1.69
C ALA A 86 -12.95 -7.17 2.80
N ASP A 87 -13.88 -8.05 2.43
CA ASP A 87 -14.45 -9.04 3.34
C ASP A 87 -13.55 -10.28 3.35
N TRP A 88 -13.10 -10.68 4.53
CA TRP A 88 -12.20 -11.81 4.68
C TRP A 88 -12.80 -13.09 4.11
N SER A 89 -14.07 -13.38 4.41
CA SER A 89 -14.72 -14.61 4.00
C SER A 89 -14.98 -14.64 2.50
N ALA A 90 -15.31 -13.49 1.91
CA ALA A 90 -15.57 -13.36 0.48
C ALA A 90 -14.30 -13.38 -0.40
N SER A 91 -13.11 -13.17 0.18
CA SER A 91 -11.85 -13.08 -0.56
C SER A 91 -11.22 -14.46 -0.76
N PRO A 92 -11.09 -15.00 -1.99
CA PRO A 92 -10.47 -16.31 -2.22
C PRO A 92 -8.97 -16.30 -1.93
N ASP A 93 -8.27 -15.25 -2.38
CA ASP A 93 -6.85 -15.01 -2.11
C ASP A 93 -6.71 -14.07 -0.90
N LYS A 94 -6.33 -14.64 0.25
CA LYS A 94 -6.15 -13.89 1.50
C LYS A 94 -4.96 -12.94 1.43
N ILE A 95 -3.90 -13.31 0.72
CA ILE A 95 -2.73 -12.44 0.55
C ILE A 95 -3.13 -11.22 -0.27
N LYS A 96 -3.85 -11.41 -1.37
CA LYS A 96 -4.36 -10.30 -2.19
C LYS A 96 -5.24 -9.35 -1.36
N ALA A 97 -6.14 -9.88 -0.52
CA ALA A 97 -6.96 -9.05 0.36
C ALA A 97 -6.12 -8.25 1.38
N ILE A 98 -5.17 -8.91 2.05
CA ILE A 98 -4.27 -8.27 3.02
C ILE A 98 -3.48 -7.14 2.37
N ILE A 99 -2.83 -7.39 1.22
CA ILE A 99 -2.00 -6.40 0.55
C ILE A 99 -2.84 -5.27 -0.04
N THR A 100 -4.02 -5.57 -0.58
CA THR A 100 -4.92 -4.53 -1.10
C THR A 100 -5.36 -3.58 0.01
N GLN A 101 -5.77 -4.10 1.18
CA GLN A 101 -6.12 -3.24 2.32
C GLN A 101 -4.91 -2.51 2.89
N LYS A 102 -3.73 -3.15 2.94
CA LYS A 102 -2.48 -2.48 3.32
C LYS A 102 -2.18 -1.30 2.39
N TRP A 103 -2.28 -1.50 1.08
CA TRP A 103 -2.07 -0.45 0.07
C TRP A 103 -3.05 0.71 0.24
N ILE A 104 -4.35 0.44 0.47
CA ILE A 104 -5.35 1.46 0.76
C ILE A 104 -5.00 2.24 2.03
N ALA A 105 -4.54 1.54 3.08
CA ALA A 105 -4.19 2.17 4.36
C ALA A 105 -2.95 3.07 4.26
N THR A 106 -2.01 2.81 3.33
CA THR A 106 -0.74 3.53 3.21
C THR A 106 -0.72 4.59 2.11
N THR A 107 -1.54 4.45 1.06
CA THR A 107 -1.45 5.30 -0.15
C THR A 107 -1.52 6.81 0.09
N ASN A 108 -2.15 7.24 1.18
CA ASN A 108 -2.34 8.65 1.50
C ASN A 108 -1.26 9.24 2.43
N TYR A 109 -0.45 8.39 3.09
CA TYR A 109 0.54 8.82 4.09
C TYR A 109 1.96 8.46 3.69
N THR A 110 2.15 7.25 3.16
CA THR A 110 3.43 6.63 2.85
C THR A 110 3.38 6.07 1.43
N GLY A 111 3.21 6.96 0.44
CA GLY A 111 3.09 6.56 -0.97
C GLY A 111 4.29 5.77 -1.51
N MET A 112 5.50 5.99 -0.98
CA MET A 112 6.67 5.18 -1.30
C MET A 112 6.54 3.73 -0.81
N GLU A 113 5.97 3.53 0.39
CA GLU A 113 5.70 2.20 0.94
C GLU A 113 4.60 1.49 0.13
N ALA A 114 3.53 2.19 -0.21
CA ALA A 114 2.49 1.67 -1.10
C ALA A 114 3.05 1.23 -2.47
N TRP A 115 4.00 1.99 -3.03
CA TRP A 115 4.67 1.62 -4.28
C TRP A 115 5.69 0.48 -4.12
N ALA A 116 6.35 0.38 -2.97
CA ALA A 116 7.22 -0.75 -2.67
C ALA A 116 6.42 -2.06 -2.55
N GLU A 117 5.31 -2.05 -1.80
CA GLU A 117 4.42 -3.21 -1.66
C GLU A 117 3.81 -3.67 -2.97
N TYR A 118 3.37 -2.72 -3.80
CA TYR A 118 2.87 -3.03 -5.13
C TYR A 118 3.93 -3.73 -5.99
N ARG A 119 5.19 -3.27 -5.96
CA ARG A 119 6.28 -3.93 -6.71
C ARG A 119 6.64 -5.30 -6.13
N ARG A 120 6.63 -5.45 -4.81
CA ARG A 120 6.96 -6.70 -4.14
C ARG A 120 5.93 -7.81 -4.42
N THR A 121 4.66 -7.47 -4.61
CA THR A 121 3.57 -8.46 -4.64
C THR A 121 2.75 -8.48 -5.93
N GLY A 122 2.80 -7.41 -6.73
CA GLY A 122 1.90 -7.18 -7.84
C GLY A 122 0.48 -6.74 -7.46
N TYR A 123 0.17 -6.62 -6.15
CA TYR A 123 -1.16 -6.25 -5.66
C TYR A 123 -1.23 -4.80 -5.13
N PRO A 124 -2.38 -4.12 -5.27
CA PRO A 124 -3.57 -4.54 -6.02
C PRO A 124 -3.32 -4.54 -7.54
N ALA A 125 -4.13 -5.28 -8.29
CA ALA A 125 -4.06 -5.30 -9.75
C ALA A 125 -4.61 -3.99 -10.34
N ILE A 126 -3.75 -2.98 -10.46
CA ILE A 126 -4.13 -1.65 -10.96
C ILE A 126 -4.13 -1.66 -12.50
N PRO A 127 -5.20 -1.19 -13.18
CA PRO A 127 -5.20 -1.05 -14.63
C PRO A 127 -4.20 0.02 -15.08
N GLN A 128 -3.59 -0.18 -16.25
CA GLN A 128 -2.75 0.83 -16.91
C GLN A 128 -3.60 1.80 -17.72
N SER A 129 -3.03 2.98 -18.02
CA SER A 129 -3.64 3.90 -18.97
C SER A 129 -3.73 3.26 -20.35
N LEU A 130 -4.84 3.43 -21.06
CA LEU A 130 -4.99 2.93 -22.44
C LEU A 130 -4.01 3.56 -23.44
N GLN A 131 -3.33 4.65 -23.04
CA GLN A 131 -2.36 5.37 -23.87
C GLN A 131 -0.91 4.98 -23.60
N VAL A 132 -0.64 4.03 -22.69
CA VAL A 132 0.73 3.61 -22.43
C VAL A 132 1.25 2.79 -23.63
N PRO A 133 2.49 3.02 -24.12
CA PRO A 133 3.04 2.29 -25.26
C PRO A 133 3.19 0.77 -25.03
N ASP A 134 3.43 0.38 -23.77
CA ASP A 134 3.45 -1.02 -23.34
C ASP A 134 2.52 -1.17 -22.13
N PRO A 135 1.40 -1.91 -22.26
CA PRO A 135 0.41 -2.09 -21.19
C PRO A 135 0.97 -2.83 -19.96
N ASN A 136 2.14 -3.45 -20.07
CA ASN A 136 2.80 -4.15 -18.98
C ASN A 136 4.01 -3.37 -18.39
N ALA A 137 4.40 -2.24 -19.01
CA ALA A 137 5.56 -1.47 -18.56
C ALA A 137 5.18 -0.49 -17.44
N ARG A 138 5.62 -0.79 -16.22
CA ARG A 138 5.56 0.12 -15.06
C ARG A 138 6.97 0.46 -14.58
N PRO A 139 7.23 1.70 -14.12
CA PRO A 139 8.49 2.00 -13.46
C PRO A 139 8.69 1.08 -12.25
N LYS A 140 9.81 0.36 -12.24
CA LYS A 140 10.23 -0.56 -11.15
C LYS A 140 11.21 0.10 -10.20
N ARG A 141 11.84 1.20 -10.59
CA ARG A 141 12.77 1.99 -9.77
C ARG A 141 12.90 3.43 -10.25
N LEU A 142 13.50 4.26 -9.43
CA LEU A 142 14.00 5.58 -9.83
C LEU A 142 15.44 5.46 -10.33
N LEU A 143 15.80 6.35 -11.25
CA LEU A 143 17.18 6.49 -11.71
C LEU A 143 18.02 7.22 -10.68
N TYR A 144 19.32 6.98 -10.68
CA TYR A 144 20.26 7.80 -9.93
C TYR A 144 20.20 9.26 -10.43
N PRO A 145 20.45 10.24 -9.53
CA PRO A 145 20.57 11.64 -9.94
C PRO A 145 21.63 11.79 -11.03
N GLY A 146 21.36 12.59 -12.05
CA GLY A 146 22.30 12.79 -13.16
C GLY A 146 23.68 13.31 -12.73
N THR A 147 23.74 14.02 -11.60
CA THR A 147 25.00 14.51 -11.01
C THR A 147 25.97 13.39 -10.63
N GLU A 148 25.48 12.20 -10.27
CA GLU A 148 26.34 11.06 -9.90
C GLU A 148 27.23 10.61 -11.06
N THR A 149 26.79 10.81 -12.31
CA THR A 149 27.60 10.50 -13.50
C THR A 149 28.81 11.42 -13.66
N GLY A 150 28.80 12.59 -13.03
CA GLY A 150 29.92 13.54 -13.02
C GLY A 150 30.79 13.41 -11.78
N SER A 151 30.19 13.28 -10.59
CA SER A 151 30.92 13.25 -9.31
C SER A 151 31.38 11.87 -8.86
N ASN A 152 30.74 10.80 -9.33
CA ASN A 152 30.91 9.44 -8.78
C ASN A 152 30.88 8.36 -9.87
N LYS A 153 31.35 8.72 -11.08
CA LYS A 153 31.17 7.94 -12.31
C LYS A 153 31.55 6.46 -12.18
N ALA A 154 32.70 6.15 -11.59
CA ALA A 154 33.20 4.78 -11.49
C ALA A 154 32.22 3.85 -10.74
N ASN A 155 31.58 4.36 -9.69
CA ASN A 155 30.60 3.58 -8.91
C ASN A 155 29.26 3.45 -9.65
N VAL A 156 28.85 4.47 -10.42
CA VAL A 156 27.64 4.39 -11.27
C VAL A 156 27.85 3.35 -12.37
N ASP A 157 28.98 3.40 -13.07
CA ASP A 157 29.30 2.46 -14.15
C ASP A 157 29.39 1.01 -13.64
N ALA A 158 29.85 0.81 -12.40
CA ALA A 158 29.90 -0.50 -11.75
C ALA A 158 28.51 -1.12 -11.48
N GLN A 159 27.44 -0.32 -11.47
CA GLN A 159 26.06 -0.83 -11.37
C GLN A 159 25.52 -1.36 -12.72
N GLY A 160 26.23 -1.12 -13.82
CA GLY A 160 25.81 -1.49 -15.18
C GLY A 160 24.73 -0.59 -15.77
N THR A 161 24.16 -1.00 -16.91
CA THR A 161 23.06 -0.28 -17.57
C THR A 161 21.76 -0.50 -16.82
N ILE A 162 21.26 0.55 -16.16
CA ILE A 162 20.00 0.53 -15.43
C ILE A 162 18.88 1.13 -16.29
N ASP A 163 17.81 0.36 -16.48
CA ASP A 163 16.56 0.81 -17.05
C ASP A 163 15.47 0.89 -15.97
N LYS A 164 14.74 2.02 -15.94
CA LYS A 164 13.73 2.29 -14.90
C LYS A 164 12.49 1.38 -15.00
N MET A 165 12.24 0.77 -16.15
CA MET A 165 11.07 -0.06 -16.44
C MET A 165 11.40 -1.56 -16.35
N THR A 166 12.64 -1.97 -16.64
CA THR A 166 13.02 -3.39 -16.69
C THR A 166 13.97 -3.81 -15.56
N SER A 167 14.88 -2.95 -15.11
CA SER A 167 15.82 -3.30 -14.05
C SER A 167 15.15 -3.30 -12.68
N ARG A 168 14.96 -4.49 -12.10
CA ARG A 168 14.38 -4.69 -10.76
C ARG A 168 15.37 -4.30 -9.65
N LEU A 169 14.82 -4.03 -8.47
CA LEU A 169 15.62 -3.92 -7.24
C LEU A 169 15.89 -5.33 -6.68
N PHE A 170 16.89 -5.48 -5.81
CA PHE A 170 17.30 -6.79 -5.31
C PHE A 170 16.20 -7.59 -4.60
N TRP A 171 15.22 -6.90 -4.01
CA TRP A 171 14.09 -7.50 -3.30
C TRP A 171 12.84 -7.68 -4.17
N ASP A 172 12.82 -7.11 -5.37
CA ASP A 172 11.74 -7.24 -6.35
C ASP A 172 12.07 -8.46 -7.21
N VAL A 173 11.61 -9.64 -6.77
CA VAL A 173 11.98 -10.94 -7.38
C VAL A 173 10.87 -11.55 -8.23
N ASP A 174 9.63 -11.08 -8.09
CA ASP A 174 8.44 -11.62 -8.75
C ASP A 174 8.18 -10.94 -10.11
#